data_AF-A0A157S4Z1-F1
#
_entry.id   AF-A0A157S4Z1-F1
#
_cell.length_a   1.000
_cell.length_b   1.000
_cell.length_c   1.000
_cell.angle_alpha   90.00
_cell.angle_beta   90.00
_cell.angle_gamma   90.00
#
_symmetry.space_group_name_H-M   'P 1'
#
loop_
_entity.id
_entity.type
_entity.pdbx_description
1 polymer ?
#
loop_
_entity_poly.entity_id
_entity_poly.type
_entity_poly.pdbx_seq_one_letter_code
_entity_poly.pdbx_strand_id
1 'polypeptide(L)'
;MFDTCLTVLCSPAVEENIQDMLLVMEPSPVVIRQATAAHGVAFGPLSQAEQVLGRAMAVEIRVLCTAVQADTIEQLIASGFGKSGLLSWRFAVTQGAQR
;
A
#
# COMPACT_ATOMS: atom_id res chain seq x y z
N MET A 1 17.88 3.65 9.78
CA MET A 1 17.46 4.95 9.23
C MET A 1 16.46 4.66 8.12
N PHE A 2 15.30 5.31 8.14
CA PHE A 2 14.33 5.13 7.06
C PHE A 2 14.70 6.02 5.88
N ASP A 3 15.02 5.40 4.75
CA ASP A 3 15.49 6.05 3.52
C ASP A 3 14.48 5.90 2.36
N THR A 4 13.39 5.16 2.60
CA THR A 4 12.40 4.81 1.58
C THR A 4 10.98 4.99 2.12
N CYS A 5 10.12 5.61 1.32
CA CYS A 5 8.68 5.64 1.55
C CYS A 5 8.01 4.82 0.45
N LEU A 6 7.59 3.61 0.80
CA LEU A 6 6.81 2.73 -0.07
C LEU A 6 5.33 3.10 0.08
N THR A 7 4.62 3.27 -1.03
CA THR A 7 3.19 3.54 -1.04
C THR A 7 2.47 2.44 -1.79
N VAL A 8 1.40 1.93 -1.19
CA VAL A 8 0.52 0.91 -1.76
C VAL A 8 -0.87 1.50 -1.82
N LEU A 9 -1.47 1.47 -3.01
CA LEU A 9 -2.87 1.81 -3.22
C LEU A 9 -3.65 0.54 -3.50
N CYS A 10 -4.60 0.21 -2.63
CA CYS A 10 -5.37 -1.03 -2.73
C CYS A 10 -6.86 -0.79 -2.47
N SER A 11 -7.68 -1.83 -2.69
CA SER A 11 -9.07 -1.81 -2.27
C SER A 11 -9.18 -2.04 -0.76
N PRO A 12 -10.30 -1.60 -0.12
CA PRO A 12 -10.56 -1.91 1.29
C PRO A 12 -10.55 -3.41 1.61
N ALA A 13 -10.92 -4.26 0.64
CA ALA A 13 -10.95 -5.71 0.82
C ALA A 13 -9.57 -6.35 0.99
N VAL A 14 -8.51 -5.67 0.53
CA VAL A 14 -7.13 -6.17 0.58
C VAL A 14 -6.33 -5.51 1.71
N GLU A 15 -6.75 -4.33 2.16
CA GLU A 15 -6.07 -3.53 3.19
C GLU A 15 -5.71 -4.34 4.45
N GLU A 16 -6.68 -5.04 5.03
CA GLU A 16 -6.51 -5.74 6.31
C GLU A 16 -5.40 -6.79 6.23
N ASN A 17 -5.37 -7.57 5.15
CA ASN A 17 -4.35 -8.60 4.95
C ASN A 17 -2.95 -8.00 4.73
N ILE A 18 -2.84 -6.85 4.05
CA ILE A 18 -1.56 -6.14 3.92
C ILE A 18 -1.11 -5.63 5.30
N GLN A 19 -2.05 -5.12 6.10
CA GLN A 19 -1.74 -4.63 7.44
C GLN A 19 -1.22 -5.75 8.35
N ASP A 20 -1.89 -6.89 8.37
CA ASP A 20 -1.46 -8.05 9.16
C ASP A 20 -0.07 -8.53 8.76
N MET A 21 0.21 -8.58 7.45
CA MET A 21 1.53 -8.90 6.91
C MET A 21 2.60 -7.91 7.40
N LEU A 22 2.31 -6.61 7.41
CA LEU A 22 3.27 -5.58 7.85
C LEU A 22 3.50 -5.60 9.38
N LEU A 23 2.48 -5.98 10.16
CA LEU A 23 2.55 -6.00 11.63
C LEU A 23 3.50 -7.06 12.19
N VAL A 24 3.73 -8.15 11.44
CA VAL A 24 4.61 -9.26 11.87
C VAL A 24 6.04 -9.13 11.34
N MET A 25 6.36 -8.06 10.62
CA MET A 25 7.70 -7.84 10.09
C MET A 25 8.69 -7.38 11.17
N GLU A 26 9.90 -7.92 11.11
CA GLU A 26 11.02 -7.51 11.97
C GLU A 26 12.23 -7.06 11.13
N PRO A 27 12.80 -5.87 11.37
CA PRO A 27 12.29 -4.84 12.29
C PRO A 27 10.96 -4.25 11.82
N SER A 28 10.10 -3.85 12.74
CA SER A 28 8.79 -3.26 12.41
C SER A 28 8.93 -1.91 11.68
N PRO A 29 8.32 -1.75 10.48
CA PRO A 29 8.32 -0.47 9.76
C PRO A 29 7.30 0.52 10.36
N VAL A 30 7.39 1.80 9.97
CA VAL A 30 6.36 2.79 10.32
C VAL A 30 5.29 2.78 9.23
N VAL A 31 4.04 2.52 9.60
CA VAL A 31 2.91 2.38 8.66
C VAL A 31 1.86 3.46 8.93
N ILE A 32 1.41 4.13 7.87
CA ILE A 32 0.33 5.11 7.88
C ILE A 32 -0.72 4.64 6.88
N ARG A 33 -2.00 4.70 7.23
CA ARG A 33 -3.11 4.36 6.34
C ARG A 33 -4.09 5.52 6.21
N GLN A 34 -4.63 5.71 5.02
CA GLN A 34 -5.62 6.74 4.73
C GLN A 34 -6.65 6.24 3.72
N ALA A 35 -7.93 6.39 4.04
CA ALA A 35 -9.00 6.18 3.07
C ALA A 35 -8.92 7.25 1.96
N THR A 36 -9.04 6.84 0.71
CA THR A 36 -8.94 7.72 -0.45
C THR A 36 -9.92 7.33 -1.55
N ALA A 37 -10.16 8.24 -2.48
CA ALA A 37 -10.90 7.95 -3.70
C ALA A 37 -9.91 7.84 -4.86
N ALA A 38 -10.05 6.81 -5.69
CA ALA A 38 -9.16 6.56 -6.81
C ALA A 38 -9.93 6.42 -8.12
N HIS A 39 -9.35 6.94 -9.20
CA HIS A 39 -9.87 6.81 -10.56
C HIS A 39 -8.88 5.99 -11.39
N GLY A 40 -9.38 5.26 -12.40
CA GLY A 40 -8.52 4.48 -13.31
C GLY A 40 -7.85 3.25 -12.68
N VAL A 41 -8.36 2.79 -11.54
CA VAL A 41 -7.85 1.61 -10.82
C VAL A 41 -8.63 0.35 -11.18
N ALA A 42 -7.97 -0.81 -11.09
CA ALA A 42 -8.53 -2.11 -11.45
C ALA A 42 -8.74 -3.01 -10.22
N PHE A 43 -9.37 -2.47 -9.17
CA PHE A 43 -9.59 -3.16 -7.89
C PHE A 43 -10.67 -4.26 -7.90
N GLY A 44 -11.18 -4.61 -9.10
CA GLY A 44 -12.32 -5.50 -9.28
C GLY A 44 -13.60 -4.75 -9.65
N PRO A 45 -14.76 -5.41 -9.57
CA PRO A 45 -16.04 -4.79 -9.91
C PRO A 45 -16.35 -3.64 -8.96
N LEU A 46 -16.59 -2.47 -9.54
CA LEU A 46 -17.06 -1.30 -8.80
C LEU A 46 -18.50 -1.55 -8.31
N SER A 47 -18.84 -1.08 -7.10
CA SER A 47 -20.23 -0.97 -6.65
C SER A 47 -21.02 -0.02 -7.56
N GLN A 48 -22.36 -0.07 -7.52
CA GLN A 48 -23.19 0.82 -8.35
C GLN A 48 -22.86 2.31 -8.15
N ALA A 49 -22.64 2.73 -6.89
CA ALA A 49 -22.28 4.12 -6.60
C ALA A 49 -20.92 4.50 -7.23
N GLU A 50 -19.94 3.62 -7.15
CA GLU A 50 -18.61 3.81 -7.73
C GLU A 50 -18.63 3.81 -9.27
N GLN A 51 -19.47 2.97 -9.88
CA GLN A 51 -19.67 2.95 -11.34
C GLN A 51 -20.24 4.27 -11.85
N VAL A 52 -21.24 4.83 -11.16
CA VAL A 52 -21.85 6.13 -11.51
C VAL A 52 -20.83 7.27 -11.41
N LEU A 53 -19.96 7.22 -10.42
CA LEU A 53 -18.97 8.27 -10.16
C LEU A 53 -17.64 8.07 -10.90
N GLY A 54 -17.44 6.90 -11.53
CA GLY A 54 -16.18 6.50 -12.14
C GLY A 54 -15.01 6.48 -11.14
N ARG A 55 -15.28 6.30 -9.84
CA ARG A 55 -14.30 6.38 -8.75
C ARG A 55 -14.46 5.19 -7.81
N ALA A 56 -13.35 4.53 -7.50
CA ALA A 56 -13.30 3.47 -6.51
C ALA A 56 -13.00 4.06 -5.12
N MET A 57 -13.58 3.47 -4.09
CA MET A 57 -13.08 3.55 -2.73
C MET A 57 -11.74 2.79 -2.66
N ALA A 58 -10.76 3.43 -2.07
CA ALA A 58 -9.40 2.94 -2.02
C ALA A 58 -8.77 3.23 -0.66
N VAL A 59 -7.67 2.57 -0.38
CA VAL A 59 -6.83 2.82 0.78
C VAL A 59 -5.42 3.07 0.29
N GLU A 60 -4.83 4.16 0.74
CA GLU A 60 -3.40 4.44 0.60
C GLU A 60 -2.69 4.02 1.88
N ILE A 61 -1.77 3.06 1.74
CA ILE A 61 -0.89 2.60 2.81
C ILE A 61 0.51 3.13 2.49
N ARG A 62 1.07 3.95 3.39
CA ARG A 62 2.44 4.45 3.31
C ARG A 62 3.31 3.78 4.36
N VAL A 63 4.42 3.22 3.92
CA VAL A 63 5.39 2.51 4.75
C VAL A 63 6.74 3.23 4.68
N LEU A 64 7.12 3.83 5.80
CA LEU A 64 8.44 4.43 5.98
C LEU A 64 9.39 3.35 6.51
N CYS A 65 10.35 2.97 5.68
CA CYS A 65 11.18 1.78 5.86
C CYS A 65 12.59 1.97 5.25
N THR A 66 13.45 0.97 5.39
CA THR A 66 14.71 0.89 4.63
C THR A 66 14.45 0.38 3.22
N ALA A 67 15.36 0.64 2.28
CA ALA A 67 15.28 0.08 0.93
C ALA A 67 15.16 -1.46 0.92
N VAL A 68 15.88 -2.15 1.81
CA VAL A 68 15.83 -3.61 1.95
C VAL A 68 14.46 -4.10 2.42
N GLN A 69 13.86 -3.39 3.38
CA GLN A 69 12.50 -3.68 3.82
C GLN A 69 11.49 -3.42 2.70
N ALA A 70 11.66 -2.34 1.93
CA ALA A 70 10.78 -2.04 0.79
C ALA A 70 10.80 -3.17 -0.24
N ASP A 71 11.98 -3.65 -0.63
CA ASP A 71 12.11 -4.78 -1.57
C ASP A 71 11.42 -6.05 -1.01
N THR A 72 11.54 -6.29 0.30
CA THR A 72 10.89 -7.43 0.97
C THR A 72 9.35 -7.28 0.95
N ILE A 73 8.84 -6.10 1.27
CA ILE A 73 7.40 -5.81 1.27
C ILE A 73 6.84 -5.95 -0.15
N GLU A 74 7.52 -5.43 -1.16
CA GLU A 74 7.09 -5.53 -2.56
C GLU A 74 7.01 -7.00 -3.02
N GLN A 75 7.96 -7.85 -2.60
CA GLN A 75 7.93 -9.29 -2.88
C GLN A 75 6.75 -10.00 -2.19
N LEU A 76 6.51 -9.71 -0.92
CA LEU A 76 5.37 -10.24 -0.18
C LEU A 76 4.05 -9.79 -0.80
N ILE A 77 3.97 -8.52 -1.22
CA ILE A 77 2.79 -7.98 -1.87
C ILE A 77 2.54 -8.66 -3.22
N ALA A 78 3.57 -8.80 -4.04
CA ALA A 78 3.46 -9.45 -5.35
C ALA A 78 3.03 -10.91 -5.23
N SER A 79 3.56 -11.64 -4.24
CA SER A 79 3.23 -13.05 -4.02
C SER A 79 1.83 -13.26 -3.42
N GLY A 80 1.43 -12.43 -2.45
CA GLY A 80 0.14 -12.55 -1.77
C GLY A 80 -1.03 -11.93 -2.52
N PHE A 81 -0.79 -10.87 -3.30
CA PHE A 81 -1.85 -10.01 -3.82
C PHE A 81 -1.70 -9.64 -5.30
N GLY A 82 -0.85 -10.32 -6.07
CA GLY A 82 -0.57 -9.98 -7.48
C GLY A 82 -1.76 -9.94 -8.44
N LYS A 83 -2.94 -10.45 -8.06
CA LYS A 83 -4.19 -10.39 -8.84
C LYS A 83 -5.23 -9.39 -8.29
N SER A 84 -4.88 -8.60 -7.28
CA SER A 84 -5.79 -7.65 -6.62
C SER A 84 -5.99 -6.34 -7.39
N GLY A 85 -5.13 -6.05 -8.38
CA GLY A 85 -5.11 -4.77 -9.07
C GLY A 85 -4.54 -3.61 -8.25
N LEU A 86 -3.90 -3.89 -7.10
CA LEU A 86 -3.18 -2.88 -6.32
C LEU A 86 -2.06 -2.22 -7.13
N LEU A 87 -1.69 -1.02 -6.73
CA LEU A 87 -0.55 -0.28 -7.26
C LEU A 87 0.48 -0.08 -6.15
N SER A 88 1.76 -0.19 -6.49
CA SER A 88 2.87 0.03 -5.55
C SER A 88 3.92 0.91 -6.20
N TRP A 89 4.42 1.89 -5.46
CA TRP A 89 5.53 2.76 -5.89
C TRP A 89 6.31 3.27 -4.67
N ARG A 90 7.52 3.77 -4.88
CA ARG A 90 8.37 4.29 -3.80
C ARG A 90 8.98 5.64 -4.10
N PHE A 91 9.16 6.43 -3.05
CA PHE A 91 9.96 7.66 -3.05
C PHE A 91 11.20 7.49 -2.18
N ALA A 92 12.31 8.09 -2.61
CA ALA A 92 13.48 8.24 -1.75
C ALA A 92 13.21 9.29 -0.67
N VAL A 93 13.57 9.00 0.58
CA VAL A 93 13.48 9.92 1.70
C VAL A 93 14.81 10.65 1.82
N THR A 94 14.83 11.91 1.40
CA THR A 94 16.05 12.73 1.31
C THR A 94 16.60 13.14 2.67
N GLN A 95 15.73 13.24 3.68
CA GLN A 95 16.11 13.44 5.08
C GLN A 95 15.42 12.36 5.90
N GLY A 96 16.17 11.33 6.25
CA GLY A 96 15.62 10.16 6.92
C GLY A 96 14.99 10.53 8.26
N ALA A 97 13.77 10.07 8.49
CA ALA A 97 13.18 10.15 9.82
C ALA A 97 13.96 9.22 10.76
N GLN A 98 14.25 9.70 11.96
CA GLN A 98 14.74 8.87 13.05
C GLN A 98 13.57 8.50 13.96
N ARG A 99 13.62 7.27 14.48
CA ARG A 99 12.68 6.75 15.47
C ARG A 99 13.32 6.83 16.84
#